data_AF-A0A535ZK42-F1
#
_entry.id   AF-A0A535ZK42-F1
#
_cell.length_a   1.000
_cell.length_b   1.000
_cell.length_c   1.000
_cell.angle_alpha   90.00
_cell.angle_beta   90.00
_cell.angle_gamma   90.00
#
_symmetry.space_group_name_H-M   'P 1'
#
loop_
_entity.id
_entity.type
_entity.pdbx_description
1 polymer ?
#
loop_
_entity_poly.entity_id
_entity_poly.type
_entity_poly.pdbx_seq_one_letter_code
_entity_poly.pdbx_strand_id
1 'polypeptide(L)'
;RSLAGGLDGVLEVFRKLGSIQFDPIAVAGRSHDLVLHARVAGYEPAWCDLLYERRDIFEATNKALSLVPTSEFPWFRAVWGRKGRRFHAAILAENAAVAKRVLGRIRAEGTLSALDFEPEHGAPKDWFGMPENVVRAVL
;
A
#
# COMPACT_ATOMS: atom_id res chain seq x y z
N ARG A 1 -5.78 -6.34 27.57
CA ARG A 1 -5.93 -6.57 26.11
C ARG A 1 -7.27 -7.26 25.88
N SER A 2 -7.95 -7.00 24.77
CA SER A 2 -9.37 -7.37 24.55
C SER A 2 -9.58 -8.57 23.63
N LEU A 3 -8.52 -9.10 23.01
CA LEU A 3 -8.56 -10.25 22.10
C LEU A 3 -7.50 -11.29 22.46
N ALA A 4 -7.77 -12.56 22.15
CA ALA A 4 -6.82 -13.66 22.29
C ALA A 4 -5.60 -13.48 21.38
N GLY A 5 -4.49 -14.16 21.69
CA GLY A 5 -3.28 -14.13 20.89
C GLY A 5 -3.37 -14.93 19.59
N GLY A 6 -2.42 -14.69 18.70
CA GLY A 6 -2.31 -15.33 17.39
C GLY A 6 -2.88 -14.50 16.23
N LEU A 7 -2.78 -15.07 15.03
CA LEU A 7 -3.17 -14.43 13.76
C LEU A 7 -4.65 -14.03 13.74
N ASP A 8 -5.54 -14.88 14.26
CA ASP A 8 -6.98 -14.61 14.30
C ASP A 8 -7.32 -13.41 15.18
N GLY A 9 -6.56 -13.21 16.27
CA GLY A 9 -6.70 -12.04 17.13
C GLY A 9 -6.32 -10.75 16.39
N VAL A 10 -5.26 -10.79 15.59
CA VAL A 10 -4.83 -9.66 14.75
C VAL A 10 -5.85 -9.36 13.66
N LEU A 11 -6.31 -10.39 12.92
CA LEU A 11 -7.36 -10.23 11.91
C LEU A 11 -8.67 -9.69 12.49
N GLU A 12 -9.03 -10.08 13.71
CA GLU A 12 -10.19 -9.54 14.39
C GLU A 12 -10.05 -8.04 14.72
N VAL A 13 -8.84 -7.54 15.01
CA VAL A 13 -8.61 -6.09 15.11
C VAL A 13 -8.89 -5.42 13.77
N PHE A 14 -8.36 -5.97 12.67
CA PHE A 14 -8.61 -5.43 11.33
C PHE A 14 -10.10 -5.43 10.97
N ARG A 15 -10.84 -6.51 11.26
CA ARG A 15 -12.29 -6.57 11.04
C ARG A 15 -13.07 -5.51 11.85
N LYS A 16 -12.63 -5.22 13.07
CA LYS A 16 -13.29 -4.20 13.93
C LYS A 16 -12.97 -2.77 13.54
N LEU A 17 -11.73 -2.50 13.12
CA LEU A 17 -11.26 -1.15 12.81
C LEU A 17 -11.40 -0.79 11.32
N GLY A 18 -11.52 -1.78 10.44
CA GLY A 18 -11.53 -1.66 8.97
C GLY A 18 -10.15 -1.34 8.38
N SER A 19 -9.35 -0.50 9.03
CA SER A 19 -7.99 -0.19 8.60
C SER A 19 -7.11 0.24 9.76
N ILE A 20 -5.81 -0.03 9.66
CA ILE A 20 -4.78 0.47 10.59
C ILE A 20 -3.73 1.20 9.76
N GLN A 21 -3.34 2.40 10.18
CA GLN A 21 -2.31 3.15 9.46
C GLN A 21 -1.00 2.35 9.41
N PHE A 22 -0.44 2.22 8.21
CA PHE A 22 0.89 1.67 8.01
C PHE A 22 1.91 2.79 8.24
N ASP A 23 2.94 2.49 9.02
CA ASP A 23 4.05 3.40 9.24
C ASP A 23 5.34 2.56 9.31
N PRO A 24 6.26 2.72 8.35
CA PRO A 24 7.53 2.00 8.35
C PRO A 24 8.52 2.58 9.38
N ILE A 25 8.27 3.75 9.95
CA ILE A 25 9.17 4.38 10.93
C ILE A 25 9.02 3.69 12.28
N ALA A 26 10.15 3.20 12.82
CA ALA A 26 10.17 2.35 14.02
C ALA A 26 10.98 2.94 15.18
N VAL A 27 11.06 4.28 15.32
CA VAL A 27 11.84 4.93 16.40
C VAL A 27 11.33 4.54 17.80
N ALA A 28 10.01 4.40 17.96
CA ALA A 28 9.37 3.96 19.21
C ALA A 28 8.44 2.75 18.98
N GLY A 29 8.73 1.95 17.96
CA GLY A 29 7.82 0.94 17.40
C GLY A 29 6.95 1.48 16.27
N ARG A 30 6.54 0.60 15.35
CA ARG A 30 5.69 0.94 14.20
C ARG A 30 4.26 1.24 14.67
N SER A 31 3.59 2.21 14.06
CA SER A 31 2.24 2.64 14.45
C SER A 31 1.23 1.47 14.52
N HIS A 32 1.22 0.60 13.50
CA HIS A 32 0.33 -0.56 13.45
C HIS A 32 0.64 -1.59 14.55
N ASP A 33 1.91 -1.79 14.90
CA ASP A 33 2.30 -2.70 15.98
C ASP A 33 1.81 -2.20 17.33
N LEU A 34 1.88 -0.90 17.59
CA LEU A 34 1.38 -0.30 18.84
C LEU A 34 -0.14 -0.50 18.98
N VAL A 35 -0.89 -0.34 17.89
CA VAL A 35 -2.35 -0.56 17.86
C VAL A 35 -2.70 -2.02 18.17
N LEU A 36 -1.96 -2.96 17.58
CA LEU A 36 -2.16 -4.40 17.72
C LEU A 36 -1.72 -4.89 19.11
N HIS A 37 -0.57 -4.43 19.59
CA HIS A 37 -0.06 -4.72 20.93
C HIS A 37 -1.04 -4.30 22.04
N ALA A 38 -1.74 -3.17 21.87
CA ALA A 38 -2.74 -2.73 22.84
C ALA A 38 -3.97 -3.67 22.91
N ARG A 39 -4.25 -4.45 21.86
CA ARG A 39 -5.52 -5.20 21.70
C ARG A 39 -5.38 -6.71 21.77
N VAL A 40 -4.28 -7.27 21.27
CA VAL A 40 -4.10 -8.71 21.07
C VAL A 40 -3.16 -9.30 22.14
N ALA A 41 -3.62 -10.27 22.93
CA ALA A 41 -2.81 -10.96 23.95
C ALA A 41 -1.53 -11.56 23.36
N GLY A 42 -0.38 -11.33 24.01
CA GLY A 42 0.93 -11.80 23.53
C GLY A 42 1.35 -11.35 22.12
N TYR A 43 0.78 -10.25 21.57
CA TYR A 43 1.12 -9.75 20.22
C TYR A 43 2.62 -9.71 19.93
N GLU A 44 3.00 -10.35 18.82
CA GLU A 44 4.31 -10.30 18.20
C GLU A 44 4.21 -9.65 16.81
N PRO A 45 5.12 -8.74 16.43
CA PRO A 45 5.11 -8.09 15.11
C PRO A 45 5.04 -9.05 13.92
N ALA A 46 5.69 -10.21 14.04
CA ALA A 46 5.70 -11.28 13.04
C ALA A 46 4.29 -11.79 12.68
N TRP A 47 3.28 -11.62 13.55
CA TRP A 47 1.91 -11.99 13.22
C TRP A 47 1.29 -11.05 12.18
N CYS A 48 1.57 -9.75 12.27
CA CYS A 48 1.12 -8.79 11.26
C CYS A 48 1.90 -8.98 9.95
N ASP A 49 3.22 -9.16 10.05
CA ASP A 49 4.08 -9.40 8.87
C ASP A 49 3.64 -10.69 8.13
N LEU A 50 3.32 -11.77 8.85
CA LEU A 50 2.84 -13.02 8.24
C LEU A 50 1.47 -12.85 7.56
N LEU A 51 0.54 -12.09 8.15
CA LEU A 51 -0.75 -11.80 7.51
C LEU A 51 -0.57 -10.99 6.22
N TYR A 52 0.41 -10.09 6.21
CA TYR A 52 0.77 -9.31 5.03
C TYR A 52 1.39 -10.20 3.93
N GLU A 53 2.32 -11.07 4.30
CA GLU A 53 2.93 -12.06 3.39
C GLU A 53 1.89 -13.02 2.78
N ARG A 54 0.94 -13.49 3.59
CA ARG A 54 -0.16 -14.36 3.17
C ARG A 54 -1.23 -13.66 2.33
N ARG A 55 -1.14 -12.33 2.18
CA ARG A 55 -2.15 -11.49 1.51
C ARG A 55 -3.52 -11.56 2.18
N ASP A 56 -3.56 -11.82 3.49
CA ASP A 56 -4.78 -11.69 4.28
C ASP A 56 -5.09 -10.20 4.55
N ILE A 57 -4.04 -9.37 4.60
CA ILE A 57 -4.09 -7.91 4.59
C ILE A 57 -3.20 -7.34 3.48
N PHE A 58 -3.46 -6.11 3.05
CA PHE A 58 -2.67 -5.39 2.05
C PHE A 58 -2.66 -3.88 2.32
N GLU A 59 -1.77 -3.11 1.67
CA GLU A 59 -1.79 -1.65 1.77
C GLU A 59 -2.79 -1.00 0.81
N ALA A 60 -3.57 -0.07 1.34
CA ALA A 60 -4.44 0.80 0.57
C ALA A 60 -4.34 2.23 1.08
N THR A 61 -4.53 3.21 0.19
CA THR A 61 -4.74 4.59 0.60
C THR A 61 -6.13 4.74 1.25
N ASN A 62 -6.16 4.97 2.56
CA ASN A 62 -7.34 5.36 3.32
C ASN A 62 -7.02 6.61 4.17
N LYS A 63 -7.16 7.80 3.57
CA LYS A 63 -6.64 9.09 4.08
C LYS A 63 -5.10 9.15 4.19
N ALA A 64 -4.47 8.12 4.74
CA ALA A 64 -3.04 7.82 4.73
C ALA A 64 -2.81 6.41 4.15
N LEU A 65 -1.55 5.97 4.05
CA LEU A 65 -1.26 4.57 3.74
C LEU A 65 -1.67 3.69 4.93
N SER A 66 -2.49 2.67 4.68
CA SER A 66 -3.09 1.83 5.72
C SER A 66 -3.09 0.37 5.32
N LEU A 67 -2.89 -0.51 6.30
CA LEU A 67 -3.16 -1.94 6.18
C LEU A 67 -4.67 -2.20 6.31
N VAL A 68 -5.22 -2.98 5.39
CA VAL A 68 -6.65 -3.31 5.30
C VAL A 68 -6.86 -4.80 5.00
N PRO A 69 -7.99 -5.41 5.41
CA PRO A 69 -8.32 -6.78 5.03
C PRO A 69 -8.44 -6.94 3.52
N THR A 70 -7.87 -8.01 2.95
CA THR A 70 -8.01 -8.31 1.51
C THR A 70 -9.45 -8.55 1.09
N SER A 71 -10.30 -9.05 2.00
CA SER A 71 -11.75 -9.18 1.77
C SER A 71 -12.44 -7.85 1.47
N GLU A 72 -11.86 -6.71 1.89
CA GLU A 72 -12.40 -5.38 1.64
C GLU A 72 -11.89 -4.73 0.35
N PHE A 73 -11.03 -5.43 -0.41
CA PHE A 73 -10.49 -4.94 -1.68
C PHE A 73 -11.54 -4.34 -2.64
N PRO A 74 -12.74 -4.93 -2.83
CA PRO A 74 -13.76 -4.33 -3.72
C PRO A 74 -14.17 -2.91 -3.32
N TRP A 75 -14.22 -2.61 -2.02
CA TRP A 75 -14.57 -1.28 -1.50
C TRP A 75 -13.48 -0.26 -1.79
N PHE A 76 -12.22 -0.62 -1.53
CA PHE A 76 -11.07 0.24 -1.81
C PHE A 76 -10.88 0.47 -3.32
N ARG A 77 -11.05 -0.58 -4.12
CA ARG A 77 -11.01 -0.48 -5.59
C ARG A 77 -12.05 0.50 -6.13
N ALA A 78 -13.25 0.55 -5.56
CA ALA A 78 -14.30 1.45 -6.02
C ALA A 78 -13.98 2.93 -5.79
N VAL A 79 -13.17 3.25 -4.77
CA VAL A 79 -12.79 4.62 -4.41
C VAL A 79 -11.40 5.01 -4.90
N TRP A 80 -10.54 4.06 -5.23
CA TRP A 80 -9.24 4.33 -5.83
C TRP A 80 -9.36 5.13 -7.11
N GLY A 81 -8.47 6.10 -7.23
CA GLY A 81 -8.52 7.07 -8.31
C GLY A 81 -9.72 8.01 -8.25
N ARG A 82 -10.77 7.90 -7.41
CA ARG A 82 -11.90 8.86 -7.50
C ARG A 82 -11.47 10.33 -7.31
N LYS A 83 -10.52 10.58 -6.42
CA LYS A 83 -9.96 11.93 -6.20
C LYS A 83 -8.93 12.37 -7.26
N GLY A 84 -8.43 11.43 -8.07
CA GLY A 84 -7.32 11.66 -9.01
C GLY A 84 -7.51 10.99 -10.37
N ARG A 85 -8.71 10.54 -10.75
CA ARG A 85 -8.89 9.64 -11.90
C ARG A 85 -8.48 10.33 -13.18
N ARG A 86 -8.82 11.61 -13.29
CA ARG A 86 -8.38 12.48 -14.39
C ARG A 86 -6.88 12.71 -14.34
N PHE A 87 -6.31 12.94 -13.15
CA PHE A 87 -4.88 13.10 -12.96
C PHE A 87 -4.10 11.84 -13.37
N HIS A 88 -4.42 10.67 -12.82
CA HIS A 88 -3.80 9.40 -13.17
C HIS A 88 -4.02 9.04 -14.64
N ALA A 89 -5.23 9.25 -15.19
CA ALA A 89 -5.49 9.02 -16.61
C ALA A 89 -4.65 9.95 -17.51
N ALA A 90 -4.49 11.21 -17.13
CA ALA A 90 -3.65 12.16 -17.85
C ALA A 90 -2.17 11.75 -17.80
N ILE A 91 -1.64 11.41 -16.63
CA ILE A 91 -0.26 10.93 -16.47
C ILE A 91 -0.01 9.68 -17.33
N LEU A 92 -0.92 8.72 -17.33
CA LEU A 92 -0.79 7.52 -18.17
C LEU A 92 -0.88 7.85 -19.66
N ALA A 93 -1.78 8.75 -20.08
CA ALA A 93 -1.95 9.13 -21.47
C ALA A 93 -0.76 9.94 -22.02
N GLU A 94 -0.27 10.91 -21.26
CA GLU A 94 0.88 11.76 -21.61
C GLU A 94 2.19 10.97 -21.67
N ASN A 95 2.30 9.87 -20.92
CA ASN A 95 3.52 9.07 -20.79
C ASN A 95 3.30 7.62 -21.25
N ALA A 96 2.42 7.41 -22.24
CA ALA A 96 1.96 6.10 -22.67
C ALA A 96 3.09 5.13 -23.06
N ALA A 97 4.19 5.63 -23.65
CA ALA A 97 5.35 4.81 -23.98
C ALA A 97 6.04 4.25 -22.73
N VAL A 98 6.22 5.08 -21.69
CA VAL A 98 6.81 4.69 -20.41
C VAL A 98 5.88 3.72 -19.69
N ALA A 99 4.59 4.02 -19.62
CA ALA A 99 3.58 3.14 -19.01
C ALA A 99 3.56 1.76 -19.70
N LYS A 100 3.64 1.71 -21.03
CA LYS A 100 3.70 0.45 -21.79
C LYS A 100 4.97 -0.34 -21.48
N ARG A 101 6.12 0.33 -21.37
CA ARG A 101 7.40 -0.30 -21.00
C ARG A 101 7.34 -0.88 -19.59
N VAL A 102 6.84 -0.10 -18.63
CA VAL A 102 6.66 -0.53 -17.23
C VAL A 102 5.75 -1.75 -17.14
N LEU A 103 4.54 -1.67 -17.72
CA LEU A 103 3.60 -2.80 -17.74
C LEU A 103 4.15 -4.02 -18.47
N GLY A 104 4.94 -3.82 -19.53
CA GLY A 104 5.60 -4.90 -20.25
C GLY A 104 6.55 -5.70 -19.37
N ARG A 105 7.38 -5.00 -18.59
CA ARG A 105 8.31 -5.64 -17.64
C ARG A 105 7.60 -6.36 -16.51
N ILE A 106 6.59 -5.73 -15.90
CA ILE A 106 5.79 -6.39 -14.83
C ILE A 106 5.17 -7.70 -15.34
N ARG A 107 4.69 -7.73 -16.59
CA ARG A 107 4.14 -8.95 -17.19
C ARG A 107 5.18 -10.03 -17.48
N ALA A 108 6.40 -9.64 -17.83
CA ALA A 108 7.47 -10.58 -18.21
C ALA A 108 8.26 -11.11 -17.00
N GLU A 109 8.50 -10.25 -16.02
CA GLU A 109 9.40 -10.51 -14.87
C GLU A 109 8.64 -10.77 -13.57
N GLY A 110 7.34 -10.45 -13.52
CA GLY A 110 6.51 -10.59 -12.32
C GLY A 110 6.50 -9.33 -11.46
N THR A 111 6.47 -9.50 -10.13
CA THR A 111 6.41 -8.38 -9.18
C THR A 111 7.70 -7.58 -9.19
N LEU A 112 7.61 -6.30 -9.54
CA LEU A 112 8.73 -5.36 -9.56
C LEU A 112 8.44 -4.16 -8.63
N SER A 113 9.49 -3.65 -8.01
CA SER A 113 9.54 -2.39 -7.29
C SER A 113 9.80 -1.23 -8.23
N ALA A 114 9.46 -0.01 -7.83
CA ALA A 114 9.88 1.20 -8.52
C ALA A 114 11.41 1.32 -8.66
N LEU A 115 12.17 0.70 -7.74
CA LEU A 115 13.63 0.66 -7.77
C LEU A 115 14.20 -0.23 -8.88
N ASP A 116 13.39 -1.15 -9.43
CA ASP A 116 13.84 -2.05 -10.50
C ASP A 116 13.82 -1.38 -11.88
N PHE A 117 13.39 -0.11 -11.95
CA PHE A 117 13.29 0.66 -13.18
C PHE A 117 14.25 1.84 -13.19
N GLU A 118 15.01 1.96 -14.28
CA GLU A 118 15.80 3.16 -14.54
C GLU A 118 14.90 4.39 -14.66
N PRO A 119 15.26 5.52 -14.03
CA PRO A 119 14.49 6.76 -14.08
C PRO A 119 14.46 7.31 -15.51
N GLU A 120 13.31 7.87 -15.90
CA GLU A 120 13.24 8.62 -17.16
C GLU A 120 14.02 9.94 -17.03
N HIS A 121 14.80 10.26 -18.07
CA HIS A 121 15.49 11.54 -18.16
C HIS A 121 14.53 12.63 -18.66
N GLY A 122 14.43 13.74 -17.93
CA GLY A 122 13.58 14.87 -18.32
C GLY A 122 13.02 15.63 -17.12
N ALA A 123 12.08 16.53 -17.40
CA ALA A 123 11.39 17.28 -16.35
C ALA A 123 10.52 16.35 -15.49
N PRO A 124 10.57 16.49 -14.16
CA PRO A 124 9.71 15.72 -13.27
C PRO A 124 8.24 16.10 -13.47
N LYS A 125 7.33 15.20 -13.09
CA LYS A 125 5.90 15.48 -13.02
C LYS A 125 5.56 16.08 -11.66
N ASP A 126 4.62 17.02 -11.65
CA ASP A 126 4.02 17.49 -10.40
C ASP A 126 3.10 16.38 -9.86
N TRP A 127 3.52 15.80 -8.75
CA TRP A 127 2.81 14.76 -8.03
C TRP A 127 2.33 15.30 -6.69
N PHE A 128 1.16 15.94 -6.72
CA PHE A 128 0.54 16.57 -5.55
C PHE A 128 1.43 17.60 -4.85
N GLY A 129 2.13 18.44 -5.63
CA GLY A 129 3.02 19.51 -5.15
C GLY A 129 4.47 19.09 -4.99
N MET A 130 4.81 17.83 -5.29
CA MET A 130 6.17 17.30 -5.19
C MET A 130 6.67 16.83 -6.56
N PRO A 131 7.95 17.07 -6.91
CA PRO A 131 8.51 16.54 -8.16
C PRO A 131 8.65 15.02 -8.09
N GLU A 132 8.14 14.31 -9.12
CA GLU A 132 8.17 12.86 -9.20
C GLU A 132 8.67 12.39 -10.58
N ASN A 133 9.46 11.30 -10.60
CA ASN A 133 9.93 10.73 -11.86
C ASN A 133 8.77 10.11 -12.64
N VAL A 134 8.80 10.21 -13.97
CA VAL A 134 7.74 9.68 -14.83
C VAL A 134 7.49 8.19 -14.58
N VAL A 135 8.54 7.39 -14.34
CA VAL A 135 8.42 5.96 -14.05
C VAL A 135 7.58 5.73 -12.79
N ARG A 136 7.87 6.46 -11.72
CA ARG A 136 7.14 6.36 -10.45
C ARG A 136 5.71 6.91 -10.56
N ALA A 137 5.50 7.92 -11.40
CA ALA A 137 4.20 8.51 -11.63
C ALA A 137 3.24 7.62 -12.45
N VAL A 138 3.77 6.72 -13.30
CA VAL A 138 2.96 5.78 -14.10
C VAL A 138 2.79 4.40 -13.45
N LEU A 139 3.54 4.09 -12.40
CA LEU A 139 3.36 2.91 -11.54
C LEU A 139 2.14 3.07 -10.63
#